data_AF-A0A2S4WGT6-F1
#
_entry.id   AF-A0A2S4WGT6-F1
#
_cell.length_a   1.000
_cell.length_b   1.000
_cell.length_c   1.000
_cell.angle_alpha   90.00
_cell.angle_beta   90.00
_cell.angle_gamma   90.00
#
_symmetry.space_group_name_H-M   'P 1'
#
loop_
_entity.id
_entity.type
_entity.pdbx_description
1 polymer ?
#
loop_
_entity_poly.entity_id
_entity_poly.type
_entity_poly.pdbx_seq_one_letter_code
_entity_poly.pdbx_strand_id
1 'polypeptide(L)'
;MTKLGEEFEPIITDLVQSGNSNQQILDHLKDNYSISISERTLSRRKADWGSSHHAIQQTNDLEEHISRYFHQGMETSQIHRVLCRKHDYIYSLRTLERKIQSMGLQRRQEDIGNFDEGEGADLLEECIKQIHLTPEGSNVGYRRLRHLLHTKYGINIHLQTAARLNRSLDPEGVERRSKRVLKRRVFDVEGPDFIWSADGHDKLKKFGLTIYGFIDAWSRKVLGIFVHTTNNNPRHIGYYYLQLVKEVGGIPQQTTADRGTETIDLAGHQMNLVGQFGSIDPDKCHRFTKSVHNQKIECLRSQLMKQYNSELIRQLYEADKKEYYNPTNPVHHVLFLYLWVPLLQDGPNEWLTNYNSFKRRYDPKSMLPTGCSTNVCYENPEEYNGEEGLIPVDLSCVDELEHKHYPDAKDLMRTSPGWFSEIIDRLKTEMELDWPELHTQNVWGTFSLLEAAIEAYDSAWLEDPTNDPEETIAARARLLYDISSNTIRSSPSPSSPNIHSSPAS
;
A
#
# COMPACT_ATOMS: atom_id res chain seq x y z
N MET A 1 31.19 63.62 39.60
CA MET A 1 30.51 62.35 39.27
C MET A 1 30.94 61.92 37.88
N THR A 2 31.78 60.90 37.81
CA THR A 2 32.31 60.31 36.57
C THR A 2 31.15 59.64 35.81
N LYS A 3 30.97 59.95 34.52
CA LYS A 3 29.94 59.29 33.69
C LYS A 3 30.49 57.94 33.23
N LEU A 4 29.68 56.87 33.33
CA LEU A 4 29.98 55.57 32.74
C LEU A 4 29.81 55.67 31.21
N GLY A 5 30.91 55.61 30.47
CA GLY A 5 30.94 55.64 29.00
C GLY A 5 30.66 54.29 28.35
N GLU A 6 30.51 54.28 27.01
CA GLU A 6 30.26 53.07 26.21
C GLU A 6 31.43 52.08 26.23
N GLU A 7 32.64 52.56 26.51
CA GLU A 7 33.86 51.76 26.60
C GLU A 7 33.81 50.68 27.72
N PHE A 8 32.86 50.78 28.65
CA PHE A 8 32.66 49.82 29.73
C PHE A 8 31.55 48.78 29.45
N GLU A 9 30.85 48.87 28.31
CA GLU A 9 29.82 47.91 27.88
C GLU A 9 30.31 46.45 27.85
N PRO A 10 31.44 46.10 27.19
CA PRO A 10 31.88 44.71 27.12
C PRO A 10 32.30 44.15 28.49
N ILE A 11 32.91 44.97 29.33
CA ILE A 11 33.37 44.59 30.68
C ILE A 11 32.17 44.30 31.59
N ILE A 12 31.15 45.15 31.55
CA ILE A 12 29.95 44.98 32.38
C ILE A 12 29.10 43.82 31.87
N THR A 13 29.03 43.62 30.55
CA THR A 13 28.30 42.49 29.95
C THR A 13 28.91 41.15 30.36
N ASP A 14 30.25 41.03 30.36
CA ASP A 14 30.97 39.83 30.80
C ASP A 14 30.77 39.54 32.30
N LEU A 15 30.83 40.57 33.15
CA LEU A 15 30.56 40.42 34.59
C LEU A 15 29.12 39.98 34.88
N VAL A 16 28.15 40.46 34.09
CA VAL A 16 26.73 40.05 34.19
C VAL A 16 26.56 38.60 33.72
N GLN A 17 27.19 38.20 32.61
CA GLN A 17 27.14 36.82 32.10
C GLN A 17 27.81 35.83 33.07
N SER A 18 28.85 36.28 33.79
CA SER A 18 29.53 35.53 34.85
C SER A 18 28.73 35.46 36.16
N GLY A 19 27.50 35.99 36.21
CA GLY A 19 26.59 35.86 37.35
C GLY A 19 26.85 36.81 38.51
N ASN A 20 27.65 37.88 38.32
CA ASN A 20 27.92 38.85 39.38
C ASN A 20 26.68 39.70 39.71
N SER A 21 26.45 39.90 41.00
CA SER A 21 25.42 40.82 41.50
C SER A 21 25.76 42.28 41.16
N ASN A 22 24.75 43.16 41.14
CA ASN A 22 24.97 44.58 40.88
C ASN A 22 25.99 45.21 41.84
N GLN A 23 26.00 44.79 43.11
CA GLN A 23 26.95 45.31 44.09
C GLN A 23 28.39 44.87 43.76
N GLN A 24 28.59 43.60 43.39
CA GLN A 24 29.90 43.09 42.97
C GLN A 24 30.42 43.80 41.70
N ILE A 25 29.52 44.14 40.76
CA ILE A 25 29.89 44.90 39.56
C ILE A 25 30.30 46.34 39.93
N LEU A 26 29.58 46.98 40.85
CA LEU A 26 29.94 48.32 41.34
C LEU A 26 31.27 48.32 42.07
N ASP A 27 31.52 47.32 42.91
CA ASP A 27 32.78 47.15 43.63
C ASP A 27 33.94 46.91 42.63
N HIS A 28 33.73 46.06 41.62
CA HIS A 28 34.72 45.83 40.55
C HIS A 28 35.03 47.10 39.74
N LEU A 29 34.02 47.91 39.40
CA LEU A 29 34.22 49.19 38.71
C LEU A 29 34.97 50.20 39.57
N LYS A 30 34.73 50.19 40.87
CA LYS A 30 35.41 51.07 41.83
C LYS A 30 36.86 50.65 42.04
N ASP A 31 37.12 49.37 42.23
CA ASP A 31 38.44 48.85 42.61
C ASP A 31 39.40 48.81 41.42
N ASN A 32 38.93 48.40 40.24
CA ASN A 32 39.79 48.22 39.06
C ASN A 32 39.85 49.44 38.14
N TYR A 33 38.81 50.29 38.15
CA TYR A 33 38.70 51.42 37.21
C TYR A 33 38.49 52.78 37.91
N SER A 34 38.46 52.83 39.25
CA SER A 34 38.20 54.05 40.02
C SER A 34 36.88 54.74 39.66
N ILE A 35 35.88 53.99 39.18
CA ILE A 35 34.58 54.50 38.78
C ILE A 35 33.56 54.24 39.90
N SER A 36 33.00 55.34 40.43
CA SER A 36 31.91 55.29 41.41
C SER A 36 30.62 55.80 40.78
N ILE A 37 29.70 54.87 40.50
CA ILE A 37 28.36 55.15 39.98
C ILE A 37 27.28 54.57 40.90
N SER A 38 26.06 55.07 40.80
CA SER A 38 24.93 54.50 41.52
C SER A 38 24.43 53.22 40.87
N GLU A 39 23.86 52.31 41.66
CA GLU A 39 23.22 51.09 41.17
C GLU A 39 22.13 51.36 40.12
N ARG A 40 21.41 52.48 40.27
CA ARG A 40 20.42 52.95 39.29
C ARG A 40 21.05 53.26 37.93
N THR A 41 22.26 53.82 37.91
CA THR A 41 22.98 54.14 36.67
C THR A 41 23.45 52.86 35.98
N LEU A 42 23.97 51.91 36.75
CA LEU A 42 24.36 50.59 36.25
C LEU A 42 23.15 49.83 35.68
N SER A 43 22.03 49.82 36.40
CA SER A 43 20.79 49.16 35.97
C SER A 43 20.24 49.74 34.68
N ARG A 44 20.28 51.08 34.53
CA ARG A 44 19.85 51.74 33.28
C ARG A 44 20.76 51.35 32.12
N ARG A 45 22.09 51.41 32.31
CA ARG A 45 23.06 51.03 31.27
C ARG A 45 22.94 49.56 30.86
N LYS A 46 22.72 48.65 31.82
CA LYS A 46 22.43 47.24 31.53
C LYS A 46 21.18 47.07 30.66
N ALA A 47 20.13 47.85 30.89
CA ALA A 47 18.92 47.82 30.07
C ALA A 47 19.14 48.38 28.67
N ASP A 48 19.88 49.49 28.55
CA ASP A 48 20.21 50.12 27.27
C ASP A 48 21.07 49.19 26.40
N TRP A 49 22.13 48.59 26.97
CA TRP A 49 23.03 47.66 26.27
C TRP A 49 22.38 46.31 25.96
N GLY A 50 21.58 45.77 26.89
CA GLY A 50 20.80 44.55 26.63
C GLY A 50 19.83 44.70 25.44
N SER A 51 19.27 45.89 25.24
CA SER A 51 18.40 46.19 24.10
C SER A 51 19.17 46.22 22.77
N SER A 52 20.39 46.76 22.76
CA SER A 52 21.27 46.79 21.59
C SER A 52 21.74 45.38 21.18
N HIS A 53 22.18 44.56 22.14
CA HIS A 53 22.60 43.19 21.86
C HIS A 53 21.47 42.32 21.29
N HIS A 54 20.26 42.45 21.84
CA HIS A 54 19.10 41.72 21.34
C HIS A 54 18.72 42.12 19.91
N ALA A 55 18.82 43.41 19.56
CA ALA A 55 18.57 43.90 18.21
C ALA A 55 19.61 43.41 17.19
N ILE A 56 20.89 43.33 17.58
CA ILE A 56 21.97 42.77 16.73
C ILE A 56 21.74 41.27 16.52
N GLN A 57 21.40 40.53 17.57
CA GLN A 57 21.17 39.09 17.48
C GLN A 57 19.96 38.74 16.60
N GLN A 58 18.86 39.48 16.72
CA GLN A 58 17.70 39.32 15.83
C GLN A 58 18.02 39.64 14.36
N THR A 59 18.90 40.62 14.12
CA THR A 59 19.31 40.97 12.75
C THR A 59 20.17 39.86 12.12
N ASN A 60 21.10 39.28 12.89
CA ASN A 60 21.94 38.17 12.44
C ASN A 60 21.13 36.90 12.17
N ASP A 61 20.19 36.55 13.07
CA ASP A 61 19.32 35.38 12.91
C ASP A 61 18.42 35.50 11.67
N LEU A 62 17.89 36.71 11.43
CA LEU A 62 17.11 37.00 10.23
C LEU A 62 17.95 36.87 8.94
N GLU A 63 19.19 37.37 8.92
CA GLU A 63 20.08 37.23 7.77
C GLU A 63 20.43 35.76 7.49
N GLU A 64 20.68 34.96 8.53
CA GLU A 64 20.90 33.52 8.38
C GLU A 64 19.67 32.83 7.78
N HIS A 65 18.47 33.17 8.25
CA HIS A 65 17.20 32.66 7.73
C HIS A 65 16.97 33.02 6.26
N ILE A 66 17.21 34.27 5.89
CA ILE A 66 17.11 34.73 4.50
C ILE A 66 18.10 33.96 3.63
N SER A 67 19.37 33.85 4.06
CA SER A 67 20.41 33.13 3.32
C SER A 67 20.04 31.65 3.14
N ARG A 68 19.58 30.98 4.19
CA ARG A 68 19.20 29.56 4.14
C ARG A 68 18.08 29.31 3.13
N TYR A 69 17.00 30.09 3.18
CA TYR A 69 15.88 29.92 2.25
C TYR A 69 16.23 30.31 0.82
N PHE A 70 17.11 31.28 0.64
CA PHE A 70 17.64 31.67 -0.66
C PHE A 70 18.43 30.51 -1.30
N HIS A 71 19.36 29.89 -0.56
CA HIS A 71 20.16 28.76 -1.06
C HIS A 71 19.34 27.47 -1.28
N GLN A 72 18.20 27.33 -0.61
CA GLN A 72 17.21 26.26 -0.90
C GLN A 72 16.46 26.48 -2.23
N GLY A 73 16.65 27.62 -2.89
CA GLY A 73 16.06 27.94 -4.19
C GLY A 73 14.62 28.46 -4.14
N MET A 74 14.10 28.80 -2.95
CA MET A 74 12.76 29.40 -2.80
C MET A 74 12.71 30.76 -3.49
N GLU A 75 11.61 31.16 -4.14
CA GLU A 75 11.42 32.52 -4.67
C GLU A 75 11.31 33.57 -3.57
N THR A 76 11.63 34.84 -3.84
CA THR A 76 11.59 35.91 -2.82
C THR A 76 10.21 36.04 -2.15
N SER A 77 9.13 35.83 -2.92
CA SER A 77 7.75 35.76 -2.41
C SER A 77 7.52 34.59 -1.44
N GLN A 78 8.17 33.45 -1.69
CA GLN A 78 8.09 32.26 -0.84
C GLN A 78 8.93 32.44 0.42
N ILE A 79 10.14 33.00 0.30
CA ILE A 79 10.99 33.36 1.44
C ILE A 79 10.22 34.30 2.37
N HIS A 80 9.58 35.34 1.82
CA HIS A 80 8.73 36.26 2.57
C HIS A 80 7.63 35.52 3.33
N ARG A 81 6.88 34.65 2.66
CA ARG A 81 5.80 33.88 3.29
C ARG A 81 6.29 32.97 4.42
N VAL A 82 7.47 32.35 4.27
CA VAL A 82 8.05 31.48 5.30
C VAL A 82 8.54 32.29 6.48
N LEU A 83 9.22 33.42 6.24
CA LEU A 83 9.66 34.34 7.28
C LEU A 83 8.47 34.88 8.08
N CYS A 84 7.37 35.29 7.43
CA CYS A 84 6.17 35.76 8.13
C CYS A 84 5.50 34.69 8.99
N ARG A 85 5.58 33.41 8.59
CA ARG A 85 4.90 32.31 9.29
C ARG A 85 5.73 31.68 10.40
N LYS A 86 7.05 31.67 10.27
CA LYS A 86 7.95 30.88 11.13
C LYS A 86 8.96 31.72 11.91
N HIS A 87 9.17 32.98 11.52
CA HIS A 87 10.24 33.83 12.05
C HIS A 87 9.75 35.23 12.41
N ASP A 88 8.45 35.35 12.72
CA ASP A 88 7.77 36.59 13.15
C ASP A 88 8.11 37.83 12.29
N TYR A 89 8.33 37.61 10.99
CA TYR A 89 8.71 38.67 10.07
C TYR A 89 7.50 39.53 9.69
N ILE A 90 7.47 40.76 10.20
CA ILE A 90 6.35 41.70 10.00
C ILE A 90 6.54 42.66 8.82
N TYR A 91 7.71 42.64 8.16
CA TYR A 91 8.02 43.61 7.11
C TYR A 91 7.50 43.19 5.73
N SER A 92 7.34 44.16 4.84
CA SER A 92 6.83 43.95 3.49
C SER A 92 7.78 43.15 2.60
N LEU A 93 7.25 42.54 1.53
CA LEU A 93 8.05 41.88 0.49
C LEU A 93 9.15 42.81 -0.08
N ARG A 94 8.84 44.09 -0.27
CA ARG A 94 9.80 45.09 -0.77
C ARG A 94 10.95 45.34 0.20
N THR A 95 10.70 45.24 1.51
CA THR A 95 11.74 45.35 2.54
C THR A 95 12.68 44.15 2.47
N LEU A 96 12.12 42.94 2.29
CA LEU A 96 12.90 41.72 2.09
C LEU A 96 13.74 41.79 0.82
N GLU A 97 13.18 42.27 -0.29
CA GLU A 97 13.91 42.45 -1.56
C GLU A 97 15.13 43.36 -1.39
N ARG A 98 14.98 44.49 -0.71
CA ARG A 98 16.09 45.40 -0.40
C ARG A 98 17.14 44.75 0.50
N LYS A 99 16.71 43.96 1.49
CA LYS A 99 17.61 43.24 2.40
C LYS A 99 18.41 42.15 1.67
N ILE A 100 17.75 41.36 0.81
CA ILE A 100 18.40 40.38 -0.07
C ILE A 100 19.44 41.06 -0.97
N GLN A 101 19.12 42.23 -1.54
CA GLN A 101 20.07 43.03 -2.33
C GLN A 101 21.26 43.52 -1.50
N SER A 102 21.02 44.04 -0.28
CA SER A 102 22.11 44.49 0.60
C SER A 102 23.01 43.34 1.08
N MET A 103 22.46 42.12 1.15
CA MET A 103 23.21 40.89 1.45
C MET A 103 23.99 40.35 0.25
N GLY A 104 23.89 40.99 -0.93
CA GLY A 104 24.55 40.52 -2.15
C GLY A 104 23.96 39.25 -2.76
N LEU A 105 22.77 38.82 -2.30
CA LEU A 105 22.11 37.59 -2.76
C LEU A 105 21.37 37.84 -4.08
N GLN A 106 22.05 37.60 -5.20
CA GLN A 106 21.50 37.82 -6.54
C GLN A 106 21.20 36.49 -7.25
N ARG A 107 20.06 36.40 -7.96
CA ARG A 107 19.68 35.22 -8.76
C ARG A 107 20.08 35.32 -10.23
N ARG A 108 20.40 36.53 -10.70
CA ARG A 108 20.64 36.88 -12.10
C ARG A 108 22.10 37.24 -12.37
N GLN A 109 23.03 36.43 -11.88
CA GLN A 109 24.28 36.24 -12.60
C GLN A 109 24.24 34.81 -13.10
N GLU A 110 24.10 34.68 -14.41
CA GLU A 110 24.43 33.44 -15.06
C GLU A 110 25.93 33.24 -14.85
N ASP A 111 26.35 32.15 -14.20
CA ASP A 111 27.78 31.81 -14.18
C ASP A 111 28.30 31.43 -15.58
N ILE A 112 27.43 31.46 -16.61
CA ILE A 112 27.68 31.06 -18.00
C ILE A 112 28.91 31.74 -18.59
N GLY A 113 29.23 32.98 -18.17
CA GLY A 113 30.46 33.66 -18.57
C GLY A 113 31.77 32.98 -18.15
N ASN A 114 31.75 32.11 -17.13
CA ASN A 114 32.91 31.37 -16.63
C ASN A 114 32.94 29.90 -17.10
N PHE A 115 31.87 29.41 -17.72
CA PHE A 115 31.68 27.97 -17.99
C PHE A 115 31.61 27.62 -19.48
N ASP A 116 31.54 28.60 -20.39
CA ASP A 116 31.45 28.34 -21.84
C ASP A 116 32.81 28.10 -22.53
N GLU A 117 33.96 28.43 -21.90
CA GLU A 117 35.30 28.16 -22.44
C GLU A 117 36.31 27.74 -21.33
N GLY A 118 36.86 26.52 -21.44
CA GLY A 118 37.99 26.06 -20.61
C GLY A 118 37.63 25.34 -19.29
N GLU A 119 38.46 25.55 -18.25
CA GLU A 119 38.48 24.83 -16.95
C GLU A 119 37.14 24.79 -16.21
N GLY A 120 36.26 25.78 -16.43
CA GLY A 120 34.93 25.79 -15.83
C GLY A 120 34.07 24.62 -16.31
N ALA A 121 34.07 24.33 -17.62
CA ALA A 121 33.24 23.27 -18.19
C ALA A 121 33.60 21.91 -17.60
N ASP A 122 34.89 21.66 -17.40
CA ASP A 122 35.42 20.43 -16.80
C ASP A 122 34.99 20.29 -15.33
N LEU A 123 35.05 21.38 -14.55
CA LEU A 123 34.57 21.39 -13.17
C LEU A 123 33.05 21.11 -13.09
N LEU A 124 32.27 21.67 -14.01
CA LEU A 124 30.83 21.44 -14.07
C LEU A 124 30.51 19.98 -14.42
N GLU A 125 31.20 19.40 -15.39
CA GLU A 125 31.04 17.97 -15.72
C GLU A 125 31.41 17.07 -14.55
N GLU A 126 32.50 17.39 -13.84
CA GLU A 126 32.92 16.64 -12.65
C GLU A 126 31.87 16.72 -11.54
N CYS A 127 31.32 17.90 -11.25
CA CYS A 127 30.21 18.04 -10.31
C CYS A 127 28.98 17.19 -10.71
N ILE A 128 28.65 17.14 -12.01
CA ILE A 128 27.54 16.31 -12.49
C ILE A 128 27.85 14.81 -12.34
N LYS A 129 29.07 14.37 -12.62
CA LYS A 129 29.52 12.98 -12.38
C LYS A 129 29.42 12.62 -10.90
N GLN A 130 29.89 13.49 -10.01
CA GLN A 130 29.76 13.29 -8.57
C GLN A 130 28.30 13.21 -8.12
N ILE A 131 27.41 14.04 -8.69
CA ILE A 131 25.97 13.92 -8.45
C ILE A 131 25.47 12.54 -8.90
N HIS A 132 25.81 12.09 -10.11
CA HIS A 132 25.36 10.79 -10.62
C HIS A 132 25.83 9.58 -9.79
N LEU A 133 26.96 9.69 -9.08
CA LEU A 133 27.42 8.67 -8.13
C LEU A 133 26.60 8.61 -6.84
N THR A 134 25.84 9.66 -6.51
CA THR A 134 24.96 9.65 -5.34
C THR A 134 23.63 8.90 -5.64
N PRO A 135 23.00 8.26 -4.63
CA PRO A 135 21.69 7.64 -4.81
C PRO A 135 20.64 8.59 -5.40
N GLU A 136 20.67 9.86 -4.98
CA GLU A 136 19.76 10.92 -5.42
C GLU A 136 19.99 11.36 -6.88
N GLY A 137 21.23 11.26 -7.37
CA GLY A 137 21.63 11.69 -8.71
C GLY A 137 21.67 10.57 -9.75
N SER A 138 21.71 9.31 -9.33
CA SER A 138 21.84 8.13 -10.20
C SER A 138 20.78 8.01 -11.31
N ASN A 139 19.58 8.59 -11.10
CA ASN A 139 18.48 8.59 -12.07
C ASN A 139 17.84 9.97 -12.25
N VAL A 140 18.59 11.03 -11.98
CA VAL A 140 18.06 12.39 -11.92
C VAL A 140 17.72 12.93 -13.32
N GLY A 141 16.57 13.60 -13.46
CA GLY A 141 16.24 14.36 -14.68
C GLY A 141 16.85 15.76 -14.64
N TYR A 142 17.05 16.39 -15.80
CA TYR A 142 17.72 17.69 -15.94
C TYR A 142 17.18 18.82 -15.04
N ARG A 143 15.88 18.87 -14.75
CA ARG A 143 15.28 19.83 -13.79
C ARG A 143 15.78 19.63 -12.37
N ARG A 144 15.87 18.37 -11.93
CA ARG A 144 16.33 18.01 -10.59
C ARG A 144 17.86 18.05 -10.52
N LEU A 145 18.56 17.75 -11.61
CA LEU A 145 20.01 17.95 -11.72
C LEU A 145 20.37 19.42 -11.49
N ARG A 146 19.68 20.35 -12.17
CA ARG A 146 19.85 21.80 -11.97
C ARG A 146 19.65 22.21 -10.52
N HIS A 147 18.63 21.65 -9.86
CA HIS A 147 18.41 21.90 -8.44
C HIS A 147 19.55 21.37 -7.57
N LEU A 148 20.05 20.16 -7.82
CA LEU A 148 21.17 19.58 -7.07
C LEU A 148 22.47 20.35 -7.28
N LEU A 149 22.76 20.82 -8.49
CA LEU A 149 23.89 21.68 -8.79
C LEU A 149 23.84 22.97 -7.97
N HIS A 150 22.65 23.60 -7.90
CA HIS A 150 22.44 24.79 -7.09
C HIS A 150 22.59 24.50 -5.59
N THR A 151 21.94 23.46 -5.06
CA THR A 151 21.93 23.20 -3.61
C THR A 151 23.22 22.61 -3.07
N LYS A 152 23.96 21.82 -3.86
CA LYS A 152 25.18 21.14 -3.40
C LYS A 152 26.46 21.89 -3.76
N TYR A 153 26.48 22.59 -4.90
CA TYR A 153 27.68 23.25 -5.42
C TYR A 153 27.49 24.76 -5.61
N GLY A 154 26.30 25.32 -5.34
CA GLY A 154 26.02 26.74 -5.57
C GLY A 154 25.91 27.14 -7.04
N ILE A 155 25.98 26.17 -7.96
CA ILE A 155 26.09 26.44 -9.41
C ILE A 155 24.71 26.65 -10.02
N ASN A 156 24.52 27.76 -10.74
CA ASN A 156 23.26 28.09 -11.38
C ASN A 156 23.38 28.13 -12.92
N ILE A 157 22.92 27.05 -13.57
CA ILE A 157 22.94 26.93 -15.04
C ILE A 157 21.54 27.04 -15.66
N HIS A 158 21.48 27.41 -16.94
CA HIS A 158 20.24 27.39 -17.70
C HIS A 158 19.70 25.95 -17.84
N LEU A 159 18.38 25.82 -17.90
CA LEU A 159 17.72 24.51 -17.94
C LEU A 159 18.08 23.72 -19.22
N GLN A 160 18.33 24.41 -20.34
CA GLN A 160 18.80 23.77 -21.58
C GLN A 160 20.24 23.27 -21.45
N THR A 161 21.12 24.02 -20.76
CA THR A 161 22.50 23.59 -20.48
C THR A 161 22.50 22.34 -19.60
N ALA A 162 21.69 22.33 -18.53
CA ALA A 162 21.50 21.14 -17.71
C ALA A 162 20.97 19.94 -18.53
N ALA A 163 20.04 20.18 -19.46
CA ALA A 163 19.50 19.13 -20.32
C ALA A 163 20.55 18.56 -21.30
N ARG A 164 21.37 19.43 -21.90
CA ARG A 164 22.46 19.06 -22.81
C ARG A 164 23.51 18.23 -22.08
N LEU A 165 24.01 18.70 -20.94
CA LEU A 165 25.03 18.02 -20.15
C LEU A 165 24.52 16.69 -19.58
N ASN A 166 23.30 16.67 -19.02
CA ASN A 166 22.70 15.43 -18.53
C ASN A 166 22.49 14.38 -19.63
N ARG A 167 22.22 14.81 -20.87
CA ARG A 167 22.11 13.89 -22.02
C ARG A 167 23.49 13.40 -22.49
N SER A 168 24.51 14.24 -22.40
CA SER A 168 25.90 13.88 -22.73
C SER A 168 26.46 12.84 -21.75
N LEU A 169 26.22 13.06 -20.45
CA LEU A 169 26.80 12.27 -19.35
C LEU A 169 25.95 11.04 -18.97
N ASP A 170 24.63 11.08 -19.14
CA ASP A 170 23.69 9.96 -18.89
C ASP A 170 22.75 9.75 -20.08
N PRO A 171 23.26 9.43 -21.28
CA PRO A 171 22.43 9.23 -22.47
C PRO A 171 21.42 8.10 -22.27
N GLU A 172 21.83 6.99 -21.65
CA GLU A 172 20.97 5.85 -21.35
C GLU A 172 19.88 6.17 -20.33
N GLY A 173 20.18 6.88 -19.25
CA GLY A 173 19.15 7.28 -18.28
C GLY A 173 18.20 8.32 -18.83
N VAL A 174 18.67 9.26 -19.66
CA VAL A 174 17.78 10.18 -20.39
C VAL A 174 16.86 9.42 -21.35
N GLU A 175 17.38 8.46 -22.09
CA GLU A 175 16.58 7.62 -23.00
C GLU A 175 15.59 6.72 -22.23
N ARG A 176 16.01 6.11 -21.12
CA ARG A 176 15.13 5.32 -20.25
C ARG A 176 13.97 6.17 -19.71
N ARG A 177 14.24 7.42 -19.32
CA ARG A 177 13.23 8.36 -18.81
C ARG A 177 12.31 8.88 -19.92
N SER A 178 12.82 9.12 -21.13
CA SER A 178 12.01 9.60 -22.26
C SER A 178 11.02 8.54 -22.75
N LYS A 179 11.38 7.25 -22.66
CA LYS A 179 10.52 6.12 -23.05
C LYS A 179 9.29 5.94 -22.15
N ARG A 180 9.24 6.52 -20.94
CA ARG A 180 8.17 6.31 -19.93
C ARG A 180 7.82 4.82 -19.69
N VAL A 181 8.80 3.93 -19.85
CA VAL A 181 8.59 2.48 -19.68
C VAL A 181 8.87 2.09 -18.24
N LEU A 182 7.87 1.50 -17.58
CA LEU A 182 8.04 0.85 -16.28
C LEU A 182 9.11 -0.26 -16.42
N LYS A 183 10.18 -0.23 -15.60
CA LYS A 183 11.11 -1.37 -15.51
C LYS A 183 10.35 -2.57 -14.94
N ARG A 184 9.89 -3.47 -15.81
CA ARG A 184 9.30 -4.75 -15.42
C ARG A 184 10.44 -5.66 -14.96
N ARG A 185 10.31 -6.24 -13.76
CA ARG A 185 11.18 -7.34 -13.35
C ARG A 185 10.89 -8.52 -14.26
N VAL A 186 11.93 -9.20 -14.72
CA VAL A 186 11.78 -10.47 -15.41
C VAL A 186 11.32 -11.48 -14.36
N PHE A 187 10.21 -12.15 -14.64
CA PHE A 187 9.67 -13.21 -13.78
C PHE A 187 10.06 -14.53 -14.44
N ASP A 188 10.93 -15.28 -13.76
CA ASP A 188 11.60 -16.47 -14.26
C ASP A 188 11.32 -17.62 -13.29
N VAL A 189 10.89 -18.75 -13.85
CA VAL A 189 10.52 -19.98 -13.15
C VAL A 189 10.87 -21.13 -14.09
N GLU A 190 11.31 -22.24 -13.55
CA GLU A 190 11.90 -23.36 -14.27
C GLU A 190 10.87 -24.17 -15.06
N GLY A 191 9.64 -24.30 -14.55
CA GLY A 191 8.58 -25.09 -15.18
C GLY A 191 7.27 -25.09 -14.43
N PRO A 192 6.26 -25.86 -14.87
CA PRO A 192 5.00 -26.01 -14.15
C PRO A 192 5.24 -26.62 -12.77
N ASP A 193 4.38 -26.28 -11.81
CA ASP A 193 4.38 -26.82 -10.44
C ASP A 193 5.64 -26.51 -9.63
N PHE A 194 6.58 -25.72 -10.16
CA PHE A 194 7.64 -25.13 -9.34
C PHE A 194 7.06 -24.14 -8.32
N ILE A 195 6.09 -23.32 -8.73
CA ILE A 195 5.46 -22.32 -7.87
C ILE A 195 3.96 -22.27 -8.09
N TRP A 196 3.18 -22.62 -7.06
CA TRP A 196 1.76 -22.26 -6.99
C TRP A 196 1.58 -20.96 -6.21
N SER A 197 0.93 -20.01 -6.85
CA SER A 197 0.64 -18.68 -6.30
C SER A 197 -0.83 -18.61 -5.87
N ALA A 198 -1.06 -18.21 -4.63
CA ALA A 198 -2.36 -18.23 -3.97
C ALA A 198 -2.67 -16.85 -3.36
N ASP A 199 -3.92 -16.38 -3.50
CA ASP A 199 -4.30 -15.04 -3.01
C ASP A 199 -5.83 -14.80 -3.00
N GLY A 200 -6.35 -14.08 -1.99
CA GLY A 200 -7.77 -13.71 -1.82
C GLY A 200 -8.19 -12.31 -2.35
N HIS A 201 -9.22 -12.23 -3.19
CA HIS A 201 -9.68 -11.02 -3.86
C HIS A 201 -10.96 -10.43 -3.24
N ASP A 202 -10.83 -9.23 -2.65
CA ASP A 202 -11.83 -8.64 -1.75
C ASP A 202 -12.83 -7.66 -2.38
N LYS A 203 -12.86 -7.46 -3.71
CA LYS A 203 -13.75 -6.43 -4.29
C LYS A 203 -15.25 -6.70 -4.09
N LEU A 204 -15.64 -7.96 -3.91
CA LEU A 204 -17.03 -8.36 -3.65
C LEU A 204 -17.32 -8.48 -2.15
N LYS A 205 -16.34 -8.26 -1.26
CA LYS A 205 -16.46 -8.45 0.19
C LYS A 205 -17.54 -7.58 0.82
N LYS A 206 -17.80 -6.41 0.24
CA LYS A 206 -18.92 -5.53 0.63
C LYS A 206 -20.30 -6.16 0.48
N PHE A 207 -20.43 -7.19 -0.37
CA PHE A 207 -21.66 -7.97 -0.55
C PHE A 207 -21.61 -9.29 0.24
N GLY A 208 -20.60 -9.51 1.09
CA GLY A 208 -20.38 -10.77 1.79
C GLY A 208 -19.77 -11.88 0.94
N LEU A 209 -19.20 -11.54 -0.24
CA LEU A 209 -18.65 -12.49 -1.19
C LEU A 209 -17.15 -12.32 -1.29
N THR A 210 -16.41 -13.41 -1.16
CA THR A 210 -14.95 -13.44 -1.28
C THR A 210 -14.54 -14.47 -2.32
N ILE A 211 -13.46 -14.19 -3.05
CA ILE A 211 -12.93 -15.09 -4.08
C ILE A 211 -11.49 -15.41 -3.70
N TYR A 212 -11.11 -16.68 -3.75
CA TYR A 212 -9.74 -17.12 -3.53
C TYR A 212 -9.23 -17.87 -4.76
N GLY A 213 -8.06 -17.51 -5.26
CA GLY A 213 -7.49 -18.10 -6.47
C GLY A 213 -6.20 -18.86 -6.22
N PHE A 214 -5.93 -19.84 -7.07
CA PHE A 214 -4.66 -20.55 -7.18
C PHE A 214 -4.22 -20.59 -8.64
N ILE A 215 -2.94 -20.30 -8.89
CA ILE A 215 -2.38 -20.27 -10.24
C ILE A 215 -0.97 -20.86 -10.24
N ASP A 216 -0.65 -21.68 -11.24
CA ASP A 216 0.72 -22.07 -11.53
C ASP A 216 1.51 -20.89 -12.12
N ALA A 217 2.62 -20.50 -11.51
CA ALA A 217 3.29 -19.25 -11.83
C ALA A 217 3.99 -19.26 -13.21
N TRP A 218 4.38 -20.45 -13.69
CA TRP A 218 5.10 -20.63 -14.95
C TRP A 218 4.15 -20.69 -16.15
N SER A 219 3.26 -21.69 -16.17
CA SER A 219 2.27 -21.89 -17.24
C SER A 219 1.18 -20.82 -17.21
N ARG A 220 0.91 -20.25 -16.02
CA ARG A 220 -0.25 -19.39 -15.71
C ARG A 220 -1.59 -20.13 -15.85
N LYS A 221 -1.59 -21.47 -15.73
CA LYS A 221 -2.79 -22.29 -15.60
C LYS A 221 -3.44 -21.96 -14.26
N VAL A 222 -4.70 -21.55 -14.31
CA VAL A 222 -5.49 -21.34 -13.11
C VAL A 222 -5.87 -22.72 -12.58
N LEU A 223 -5.40 -23.04 -11.38
CA LEU A 223 -5.63 -24.36 -10.78
C LEU A 223 -7.02 -24.42 -10.15
N GLY A 224 -7.44 -23.33 -9.50
CA GLY A 224 -8.77 -23.24 -8.93
C GLY A 224 -9.16 -21.81 -8.56
N ILE A 225 -10.46 -21.56 -8.59
CA ILE A 225 -11.08 -20.33 -8.07
C ILE A 225 -12.20 -20.78 -7.14
N PHE A 226 -12.16 -20.31 -5.90
CA PHE A 226 -13.11 -20.67 -4.84
C PHE A 226 -13.87 -19.43 -4.38
N VAL A 227 -15.19 -19.47 -4.45
CA VAL A 227 -16.08 -18.40 -3.98
C VAL A 227 -16.65 -18.82 -2.63
N HIS A 228 -16.51 -17.96 -1.62
CA HIS A 228 -17.01 -18.23 -0.27
C HIS A 228 -17.43 -16.94 0.43
N THR A 229 -18.07 -17.06 1.60
CA THR A 229 -18.49 -15.93 2.43
C THR A 229 -17.34 -15.32 3.24
N THR A 230 -16.22 -16.06 3.39
CA THR A 230 -15.02 -15.60 4.08
C THR A 230 -13.74 -16.11 3.43
N ASN A 231 -12.72 -15.26 3.41
CA ASN A 231 -11.36 -15.61 3.01
C ASN A 231 -10.33 -15.38 4.12
N ASN A 232 -10.79 -15.08 5.34
CA ASN A 232 -9.91 -14.82 6.49
C ASN A 232 -9.67 -16.07 7.35
N ASN A 233 -10.46 -17.14 7.15
CA ASN A 233 -10.35 -18.37 7.92
C ASN A 233 -9.37 -19.35 7.23
N PRO A 234 -8.24 -19.70 7.87
CA PRO A 234 -7.21 -20.52 7.23
C PRO A 234 -7.67 -21.91 6.83
N ARG A 235 -8.71 -22.43 7.50
CA ARG A 235 -9.24 -23.76 7.20
C ARG A 235 -9.75 -23.87 5.77
N HIS A 236 -10.39 -22.83 5.23
CA HIS A 236 -10.85 -22.86 3.84
C HIS A 236 -9.68 -22.96 2.86
N ILE A 237 -8.66 -22.11 3.04
CA ILE A 237 -7.54 -22.03 2.10
C ILE A 237 -6.70 -23.30 2.18
N GLY A 238 -6.48 -23.85 3.37
CA GLY A 238 -5.85 -25.15 3.56
C GLY A 238 -6.64 -26.28 2.90
N TYR A 239 -7.97 -26.32 3.07
CA TYR A 239 -8.82 -27.32 2.43
C TYR A 239 -8.80 -27.20 0.89
N TYR A 240 -8.95 -25.98 0.34
CA TYR A 240 -8.84 -25.73 -1.11
C TYR A 240 -7.54 -26.24 -1.68
N TYR A 241 -6.44 -25.98 -0.98
CA TYR A 241 -5.12 -26.47 -1.36
C TYR A 241 -5.09 -28.01 -1.42
N LEU A 242 -5.59 -28.71 -0.40
CA LEU A 242 -5.63 -30.18 -0.42
C LEU A 242 -6.52 -30.73 -1.55
N GLN A 243 -7.64 -30.07 -1.88
CA GLN A 243 -8.47 -30.49 -3.03
C GLN A 243 -7.71 -30.36 -4.35
N LEU A 244 -6.95 -29.27 -4.54
CA LEU A 244 -6.10 -29.10 -5.73
C LEU A 244 -4.99 -30.15 -5.80
N VAL A 245 -4.37 -30.48 -4.67
CA VAL A 245 -3.36 -31.55 -4.60
C VAL A 245 -3.95 -32.89 -5.04
N LYS A 246 -5.18 -33.21 -4.63
CA LYS A 246 -5.88 -34.42 -5.08
C LYS A 246 -6.20 -34.40 -6.56
N GLU A 247 -6.66 -33.27 -7.08
CA GLU A 247 -7.01 -33.11 -8.50
C GLU A 247 -5.79 -33.23 -9.41
N VAL A 248 -4.67 -32.63 -9.03
CA VAL A 248 -3.42 -32.67 -9.80
C VAL A 248 -2.64 -33.98 -9.56
N GLY A 249 -2.81 -34.62 -8.40
CA GLY A 249 -2.08 -35.84 -8.03
C GLY A 249 -0.70 -35.58 -7.41
N GLY A 250 -0.44 -34.36 -6.94
CA GLY A 250 0.86 -33.94 -6.44
C GLY A 250 0.84 -32.54 -5.82
N ILE A 251 2.00 -32.14 -5.30
CA ILE A 251 2.24 -30.81 -4.72
C ILE A 251 3.27 -30.04 -5.54
N PRO A 252 3.25 -28.70 -5.51
CA PRO A 252 4.31 -27.92 -6.12
C PRO A 252 5.60 -27.99 -5.32
N GLN A 253 6.74 -27.61 -5.92
CA GLN A 253 7.98 -27.38 -5.18
C GLN A 253 7.76 -26.27 -4.14
N GLN A 254 7.15 -25.16 -4.54
CA GLN A 254 6.90 -24.04 -3.64
C GLN A 254 5.49 -23.51 -3.76
N THR A 255 4.93 -23.06 -2.64
CA THR A 255 3.74 -22.21 -2.63
C THR A 255 4.13 -20.77 -2.27
N THR A 256 3.46 -19.80 -2.88
CA THR A 256 3.62 -18.37 -2.55
C THR A 256 2.26 -17.76 -2.25
N ALA A 257 2.17 -17.03 -1.15
CA ALA A 257 1.00 -16.23 -0.82
C ALA A 257 1.40 -14.89 -0.21
N ASP A 258 0.45 -13.97 -0.12
CA ASP A 258 0.63 -12.76 0.66
C ASP A 258 0.75 -13.11 2.16
N ARG A 259 1.42 -12.23 2.91
CA ARG A 259 1.62 -12.44 4.35
C ARG A 259 0.32 -12.20 5.10
N GLY A 260 -0.41 -13.28 5.33
CA GLY A 260 -1.68 -13.29 6.06
C GLY A 260 -1.80 -14.52 6.95
N THR A 261 -2.65 -14.43 7.97
CA THR A 261 -2.94 -15.56 8.87
C THR A 261 -3.80 -16.62 8.20
N GLU A 262 -4.53 -16.22 7.15
CA GLU A 262 -5.42 -17.08 6.38
C GLU A 262 -4.68 -18.13 5.54
N THR A 263 -3.37 -18.00 5.33
CA THR A 263 -2.59 -18.96 4.51
C THR A 263 -1.74 -19.93 5.34
N ILE A 264 -1.87 -19.89 6.67
CA ILE A 264 -1.08 -20.71 7.59
C ILE A 264 -1.34 -22.22 7.39
N ASP A 265 -2.59 -22.65 7.22
CA ASP A 265 -2.90 -24.07 7.00
C ASP A 265 -2.32 -24.57 5.67
N LEU A 266 -2.43 -23.77 4.60
CA LEU A 266 -1.79 -24.07 3.31
C LEU A 266 -0.28 -24.23 3.46
N ALA A 267 0.37 -23.31 4.18
CA ALA A 267 1.80 -23.41 4.44
C ALA A 267 2.14 -24.67 5.23
N GLY A 268 1.36 -24.99 6.28
CA GLY A 268 1.55 -26.19 7.10
C GLY A 268 1.40 -27.49 6.31
N HIS A 269 0.39 -27.58 5.44
CA HIS A 269 0.19 -28.76 4.58
C HIS A 269 1.29 -28.90 3.53
N GLN A 270 1.71 -27.80 2.90
CA GLN A 270 2.85 -27.80 1.98
C GLN A 270 4.12 -28.32 2.68
N MET A 271 4.44 -27.78 3.87
CA MET A 271 5.62 -28.21 4.64
C MET A 271 5.55 -29.68 5.03
N ASN A 272 4.37 -30.16 5.44
CA ASN A 272 4.16 -31.55 5.80
C ASN A 272 4.40 -32.48 4.60
N LEU A 273 3.75 -32.22 3.47
CA LEU A 273 3.83 -33.07 2.29
C LEU A 273 5.22 -33.00 1.64
N VAL A 274 5.85 -31.82 1.59
CA VAL A 274 7.25 -31.70 1.12
C VAL A 274 8.22 -32.43 2.04
N GLY A 275 8.02 -32.41 3.36
CA GLY A 275 8.86 -33.17 4.28
C GLY A 275 8.76 -34.69 4.11
N GLN A 276 7.67 -35.18 3.53
CA GLN A 276 7.45 -36.61 3.26
C GLN A 276 7.90 -37.04 1.85
N PHE A 277 7.59 -36.23 0.84
CA PHE A 277 7.73 -36.61 -0.57
C PHE A 277 8.73 -35.74 -1.35
N GLY A 278 9.05 -34.54 -0.84
CA GLY A 278 9.89 -33.57 -1.50
C GLY A 278 11.39 -33.77 -1.21
N SER A 279 12.22 -33.19 -2.08
CA SER A 279 13.68 -33.15 -1.92
C SER A 279 14.21 -31.80 -1.43
N ILE A 280 13.33 -30.80 -1.32
CA ILE A 280 13.67 -29.46 -0.86
C ILE A 280 13.47 -29.36 0.66
N ASP A 281 14.14 -28.39 1.25
CA ASP A 281 13.97 -28.02 2.66
C ASP A 281 12.51 -27.58 2.94
N PRO A 282 11.77 -28.28 3.81
CA PRO A 282 10.39 -27.94 4.15
C PRO A 282 10.25 -26.50 4.67
N ASP A 283 11.24 -25.95 5.36
CA ASP A 283 11.14 -24.56 5.86
C ASP A 283 11.21 -23.50 4.75
N LYS A 284 11.52 -23.93 3.52
CA LYS A 284 11.64 -23.05 2.34
C LYS A 284 10.58 -23.31 1.27
N CYS A 285 9.70 -24.29 1.47
CA CYS A 285 8.70 -24.67 0.48
C CYS A 285 7.44 -23.79 0.50
N HIS A 286 7.29 -22.91 1.49
CA HIS A 286 6.29 -21.84 1.47
C HIS A 286 6.96 -20.47 1.59
N ARG A 287 6.57 -19.52 0.74
CA ARG A 287 7.12 -18.15 0.77
C ARG A 287 6.00 -17.12 0.91
N PHE A 288 6.02 -16.43 2.04
CA PHE A 288 5.26 -15.20 2.21
C PHE A 288 5.90 -14.09 1.37
N THR A 289 5.14 -13.57 0.42
CA THR A 289 5.57 -12.48 -0.46
C THR A 289 4.78 -11.21 -0.16
N LYS A 290 5.30 -10.07 -0.62
CA LYS A 290 4.48 -8.84 -0.67
C LYS A 290 3.60 -8.93 -1.92
N SER A 291 2.40 -8.35 -1.91
CA SER A 291 1.50 -8.29 -3.08
C SER A 291 2.19 -7.89 -4.40
N VAL A 292 3.15 -6.95 -4.35
CA VAL A 292 3.95 -6.51 -5.52
C VAL A 292 4.86 -7.60 -6.13
N HIS A 293 5.06 -8.69 -5.40
CA HIS A 293 5.84 -9.87 -5.79
C HIS A 293 4.94 -11.05 -6.19
N ASN A 294 3.67 -11.08 -5.77
CA ASN A 294 2.66 -12.07 -6.15
C ASN A 294 2.04 -11.76 -7.54
N GLN A 295 2.90 -11.47 -8.53
CA GLN A 295 2.50 -10.81 -9.77
C GLN A 295 1.54 -11.62 -10.66
N LYS A 296 1.60 -12.95 -10.60
CA LYS A 296 0.82 -13.82 -11.50
C LYS A 296 -0.64 -13.88 -11.09
N ILE A 297 -0.90 -14.07 -9.81
CA ILE A 297 -2.28 -14.03 -9.32
C ILE A 297 -2.87 -12.62 -9.34
N GLU A 298 -2.06 -11.58 -9.15
CA GLU A 298 -2.50 -10.19 -9.40
C GLU A 298 -2.87 -9.94 -10.87
N CYS A 299 -2.12 -10.54 -11.81
CA CYS A 299 -2.47 -10.49 -13.22
C CYS A 299 -3.77 -11.26 -13.50
N LEU A 300 -3.93 -12.45 -12.92
CA LEU A 300 -5.16 -13.25 -13.00
C LEU A 300 -6.37 -12.46 -12.52
N ARG A 301 -6.29 -11.83 -11.35
CA ARG A 301 -7.33 -10.95 -10.81
C ARG A 301 -7.73 -9.87 -11.80
N SER A 302 -6.75 -9.21 -12.42
CA SER A 302 -7.03 -8.19 -13.44
C SER A 302 -7.81 -8.75 -14.63
N GLN A 303 -7.51 -9.98 -15.06
CA GLN A 303 -8.23 -10.65 -16.15
C GLN A 303 -9.65 -11.06 -15.74
N LEU A 304 -9.79 -11.74 -14.60
CA LEU A 304 -11.09 -12.12 -14.03
C LEU A 304 -11.99 -10.89 -13.87
N MET A 305 -11.43 -9.77 -13.43
CA MET A 305 -12.14 -8.50 -13.29
C MET A 305 -12.62 -7.90 -14.61
N LYS A 306 -11.81 -7.99 -15.67
CA LYS A 306 -12.14 -7.40 -16.97
C LYS A 306 -13.09 -8.25 -17.79
N GLN A 307 -12.98 -9.56 -17.67
CA GLN A 307 -13.67 -10.51 -18.54
C GLN A 307 -14.97 -11.04 -17.92
N TYR A 308 -15.02 -11.17 -16.59
CA TYR A 308 -16.14 -11.80 -15.89
C TYR A 308 -16.78 -10.87 -14.84
N ASN A 309 -16.03 -10.44 -13.82
CA ASN A 309 -16.63 -9.73 -12.69
C ASN A 309 -17.19 -8.33 -13.01
N SER A 310 -16.78 -7.66 -14.08
CA SER A 310 -17.25 -6.28 -14.36
C SER A 310 -18.75 -6.21 -14.61
N GLU A 311 -19.29 -7.17 -15.35
CA GLU A 311 -20.72 -7.23 -15.66
C GLU A 311 -21.52 -7.66 -14.43
N LEU A 312 -21.01 -8.66 -13.71
CA LEU A 312 -21.56 -9.10 -12.44
C LEU A 312 -21.68 -7.98 -11.42
N ILE A 313 -20.58 -7.24 -11.22
CA ILE A 313 -20.54 -6.10 -10.30
C ILE A 313 -21.55 -5.05 -10.73
N ARG A 314 -21.66 -4.75 -12.02
CA ARG A 314 -22.67 -3.83 -12.55
C ARG A 314 -24.08 -4.25 -12.15
N GLN A 315 -24.42 -5.52 -12.33
CA GLN A 315 -25.74 -6.06 -11.95
C GLN A 315 -26.00 -5.95 -10.44
N LEU A 316 -25.01 -6.25 -9.60
CA LEU A 316 -25.13 -6.11 -8.15
C LEU A 316 -25.32 -4.66 -7.70
N TYR A 317 -24.61 -3.70 -8.31
CA TYR A 317 -24.81 -2.26 -8.04
C TYR A 317 -26.15 -1.74 -8.57
N GLU A 318 -26.63 -2.27 -9.70
CA GLU A 318 -27.96 -1.92 -10.21
C GLU A 318 -29.08 -2.46 -9.33
N ALA A 319 -28.93 -3.66 -8.79
CA ALA A 319 -29.86 -4.24 -7.83
C ALA A 319 -29.92 -3.43 -6.53
N ASP A 320 -28.77 -3.01 -6.01
CA ASP A 320 -28.67 -2.11 -4.85
C ASP A 320 -29.38 -0.77 -5.12
N LYS A 321 -29.14 -0.17 -6.30
CA LYS A 321 -29.80 1.10 -6.70
C LYS A 321 -31.31 0.96 -6.90
N LYS A 322 -31.79 -0.19 -7.38
CA LYS A 322 -33.21 -0.47 -7.61
C LYS A 322 -33.91 -1.04 -6.36
N GLU A 323 -33.19 -1.17 -5.25
CA GLU A 323 -33.70 -1.70 -3.98
C GLU A 323 -34.24 -3.14 -4.10
N TYR A 324 -33.70 -3.94 -5.02
CA TYR A 324 -34.03 -5.38 -5.13
C TYR A 324 -33.47 -6.19 -3.95
N TYR A 325 -32.52 -5.64 -3.23
CA TYR A 325 -31.84 -6.27 -2.11
C TYR A 325 -31.47 -5.21 -1.09
N ASN A 326 -31.75 -5.48 0.19
CA ASN A 326 -31.30 -4.64 1.29
C ASN A 326 -30.20 -5.38 2.09
N PRO A 327 -28.93 -4.97 1.99
CA PRO A 327 -27.83 -5.61 2.71
C PRO A 327 -27.92 -5.51 4.23
N THR A 328 -28.75 -4.59 4.74
CA THR A 328 -28.98 -4.43 6.19
C THR A 328 -30.12 -5.29 6.71
N ASN A 329 -30.91 -5.91 5.84
CA ASN A 329 -31.93 -6.89 6.24
C ASN A 329 -31.27 -8.28 6.39
N PRO A 330 -31.28 -8.88 7.59
CA PRO A 330 -30.65 -10.18 7.82
C PRO A 330 -31.20 -11.32 6.95
N VAL A 331 -32.51 -11.34 6.67
CA VAL A 331 -33.13 -12.36 5.80
C VAL A 331 -32.61 -12.20 4.37
N HIS A 332 -32.61 -10.96 3.87
CA HIS A 332 -32.10 -10.69 2.52
C HIS A 332 -30.63 -11.07 2.43
N HIS A 333 -29.84 -10.78 3.46
CA HIS A 333 -28.41 -11.12 3.49
C HIS A 333 -28.17 -12.64 3.37
N VAL A 334 -28.86 -13.45 4.18
CA VAL A 334 -28.71 -14.91 4.13
C VAL A 334 -29.25 -15.47 2.82
N LEU A 335 -30.41 -14.99 2.34
CA LEU A 335 -30.98 -15.39 1.06
C LEU A 335 -30.08 -15.02 -0.12
N PHE A 336 -29.47 -13.84 -0.08
CA PHE A 336 -28.51 -13.38 -1.08
C PHE A 336 -27.32 -14.32 -1.15
N LEU A 337 -26.69 -14.64 -0.01
CA LEU A 337 -25.54 -15.56 0.00
C LEU A 337 -25.93 -16.98 -0.45
N TYR A 338 -27.11 -17.46 -0.05
CA TYR A 338 -27.64 -18.77 -0.47
C TYR A 338 -27.75 -18.91 -1.98
N LEU A 339 -28.24 -17.88 -2.67
CA LEU A 339 -28.39 -17.88 -4.14
C LEU A 339 -27.08 -17.54 -4.86
N TRP A 340 -26.39 -16.49 -4.40
CA TRP A 340 -25.28 -15.92 -5.15
C TRP A 340 -23.98 -16.69 -5.00
N VAL A 341 -23.65 -17.26 -3.83
CA VAL A 341 -22.35 -17.96 -3.70
C VAL A 341 -22.26 -19.17 -4.66
N PRO A 342 -23.25 -20.09 -4.73
CA PRO A 342 -23.20 -21.19 -5.69
C PRO A 342 -23.24 -20.71 -7.15
N LEU A 343 -24.14 -19.78 -7.48
CA LEU A 343 -24.23 -19.19 -8.83
C LEU A 343 -22.89 -18.58 -9.28
N LEU A 344 -22.19 -17.94 -8.35
CA LEU A 344 -20.89 -17.33 -8.59
C LEU A 344 -19.75 -18.33 -8.60
N GLN A 345 -19.91 -19.55 -8.12
CA GLN A 345 -18.88 -20.58 -8.23
C GLN A 345 -18.91 -21.23 -9.63
N ASP A 346 -20.10 -21.41 -10.22
CA ASP A 346 -20.27 -22.04 -11.52
C ASP A 346 -19.65 -21.23 -12.66
N GLY A 347 -19.83 -19.91 -12.66
CA GLY A 347 -19.29 -19.05 -13.71
C GLY A 347 -17.76 -19.03 -13.79
N PRO A 348 -17.01 -18.86 -12.69
CA PRO A 348 -15.57 -19.05 -12.63
C PRO A 348 -15.10 -20.43 -13.08
N ASN A 349 -15.85 -21.51 -12.80
CA ASN A 349 -15.49 -22.86 -13.26
C ASN A 349 -15.52 -22.95 -14.80
N GLU A 350 -16.58 -22.42 -15.43
CA GLU A 350 -16.67 -22.34 -16.89
C GLU A 350 -15.61 -21.40 -17.46
N TRP A 351 -15.42 -20.23 -16.84
CA TRP A 351 -14.42 -19.25 -17.24
C TRP A 351 -13.01 -19.83 -17.16
N LEU A 352 -12.68 -20.59 -16.12
CA LEU A 352 -11.39 -21.26 -15.94
C LEU A 352 -11.11 -22.24 -17.08
N THR A 353 -12.09 -23.05 -17.47
CA THR A 353 -11.97 -23.99 -18.59
C THR A 353 -11.63 -23.27 -19.90
N ASN A 354 -12.34 -22.17 -20.19
CA ASN A 354 -12.10 -21.34 -21.36
C ASN A 354 -10.76 -20.59 -21.29
N TYR A 355 -10.43 -20.01 -20.13
CA TYR A 355 -9.19 -19.26 -19.91
C TYR A 355 -7.97 -20.15 -20.07
N ASN A 356 -8.02 -21.36 -19.52
CA ASN A 356 -6.88 -22.27 -19.51
C ASN A 356 -6.61 -22.87 -20.90
N SER A 357 -7.66 -23.12 -21.69
CA SER A 357 -7.58 -23.63 -23.07
C SER A 357 -7.30 -22.55 -24.11
N PHE A 358 -7.52 -21.27 -23.80
CA PHE A 358 -7.31 -20.16 -24.73
C PHE A 358 -5.82 -19.99 -25.10
N LYS A 359 -5.55 -19.93 -26.42
CA LYS A 359 -4.19 -19.71 -26.94
C LYS A 359 -3.77 -18.25 -26.76
N ARG A 360 -2.77 -18.02 -25.91
CA ARG A 360 -2.23 -16.68 -25.67
C ARG A 360 -1.36 -16.22 -26.83
N ARG A 361 -1.31 -14.90 -27.04
CA ARG A 361 -0.40 -14.27 -28.00
C ARG A 361 1.06 -14.56 -27.62
N TYR A 362 1.89 -14.75 -28.63
CA TYR A 362 3.35 -14.81 -28.48
C TYR A 362 3.90 -13.46 -28.01
N ASP A 363 4.77 -13.47 -26.98
CA ASP A 363 5.47 -12.30 -26.48
C ASP A 363 6.97 -12.63 -26.32
N PRO A 364 7.84 -12.13 -27.22
CA PRO A 364 9.28 -12.44 -27.20
C PRO A 364 10.01 -11.84 -25.99
N LYS A 365 9.35 -11.02 -25.16
CA LYS A 365 9.93 -10.41 -23.96
C LYS A 365 9.60 -11.20 -22.68
N SER A 366 8.74 -12.22 -22.78
CA SER A 366 8.41 -13.06 -21.64
C SER A 366 9.42 -14.20 -21.53
N MET A 367 9.88 -14.49 -20.31
CA MET A 367 10.61 -15.74 -20.02
C MET A 367 9.67 -16.92 -19.81
N LEU A 368 8.36 -16.66 -19.71
CA LEU A 368 7.36 -17.70 -19.54
C LEU A 368 6.83 -18.18 -20.90
N PRO A 369 6.24 -19.38 -20.98
CA PRO A 369 5.68 -19.92 -22.22
C PRO A 369 4.65 -18.97 -22.84
N THR A 370 4.84 -18.58 -24.10
CA THR A 370 3.89 -17.74 -24.85
C THR A 370 3.59 -18.33 -26.22
N GLY A 371 2.53 -17.87 -26.88
CA GLY A 371 2.10 -18.45 -28.16
C GLY A 371 1.36 -19.78 -28.03
N CYS A 372 1.04 -20.21 -26.81
CA CYS A 372 0.33 -21.44 -26.46
C CYS A 372 -0.78 -21.15 -25.43
N SER A 373 -1.69 -22.11 -25.26
CA SER A 373 -2.62 -22.11 -24.13
C SER A 373 -1.92 -22.53 -22.84
N THR A 374 -2.52 -22.23 -21.69
CA THR A 374 -1.93 -22.61 -20.40
C THR A 374 -1.88 -24.13 -20.24
N ASN A 375 -2.95 -24.84 -20.65
CA ASN A 375 -3.01 -26.29 -20.60
C ASN A 375 -1.89 -26.90 -21.44
N VAL A 376 -1.71 -26.46 -22.68
CA VAL A 376 -0.71 -27.09 -23.57
C VAL A 376 0.70 -26.99 -22.99
N CYS A 377 1.12 -25.81 -22.51
CA CYS A 377 2.45 -25.70 -21.92
C CYS A 377 2.55 -26.40 -20.56
N TYR A 378 1.50 -26.42 -19.75
CA TYR A 378 1.48 -27.12 -18.46
C TYR A 378 1.64 -28.63 -18.64
N GLU A 379 0.90 -29.24 -19.58
CA GLU A 379 0.95 -30.69 -19.82
C GLU A 379 2.20 -31.13 -20.62
N ASN A 380 2.87 -30.22 -21.33
CA ASN A 380 4.02 -30.54 -22.19
C ASN A 380 5.17 -29.53 -21.95
N PRO A 381 5.75 -29.48 -20.74
CA PRO A 381 6.68 -28.41 -20.38
C PRO A 381 7.95 -28.40 -21.22
N GLU A 382 8.46 -29.58 -21.58
CA GLU A 382 9.69 -29.74 -22.37
C GLU A 382 9.62 -29.05 -23.75
N GLU A 383 8.44 -29.02 -24.39
CA GLU A 383 8.23 -28.33 -25.68
C GLU A 383 8.40 -26.80 -25.57
N TYR A 384 8.32 -26.25 -24.35
CA TYR A 384 8.42 -24.82 -24.05
C TYR A 384 9.66 -24.48 -23.22
N ASN A 385 10.67 -25.37 -23.18
CA ASN A 385 11.87 -25.27 -22.36
C ASN A 385 11.58 -25.18 -20.84
N GLY A 386 10.49 -25.81 -20.40
CA GLY A 386 10.17 -25.98 -18.99
C GLY A 386 10.58 -27.35 -18.46
N GLU A 387 10.79 -27.44 -17.15
CA GLU A 387 11.09 -28.69 -16.44
C GLU A 387 9.86 -29.18 -15.66
N GLU A 388 9.63 -30.49 -15.60
CA GLU A 388 8.56 -31.05 -14.76
C GLU A 388 8.87 -30.80 -13.27
N GLY A 389 8.00 -30.04 -12.60
CA GLY A 389 8.19 -29.61 -11.23
C GLY A 389 7.29 -30.30 -10.21
N LEU A 390 6.29 -31.06 -10.66
CA LEU A 390 5.33 -31.69 -9.75
C LEU A 390 6.03 -32.70 -8.85
N ILE A 391 5.75 -32.66 -7.54
CA ILE A 391 6.15 -33.69 -6.59
C ILE A 391 4.95 -34.62 -6.41
N PRO A 392 4.98 -35.85 -6.96
CA PRO A 392 3.89 -36.79 -6.77
C PRO A 392 3.76 -37.15 -5.29
N VAL A 393 2.52 -37.25 -4.80
CA VAL A 393 2.24 -37.63 -3.41
C VAL A 393 1.31 -38.83 -3.36
N ASP A 394 1.43 -39.63 -2.30
CA ASP A 394 0.42 -40.63 -1.99
C ASP A 394 -0.84 -39.93 -1.50
N LEU A 395 -1.95 -40.10 -2.24
CA LEU A 395 -3.23 -39.47 -1.92
C LEU A 395 -3.78 -39.93 -0.57
N SER A 396 -3.39 -41.10 -0.06
CA SER A 396 -3.78 -41.56 1.28
C SER A 396 -3.26 -40.63 2.38
N CYS A 397 -2.04 -40.09 2.24
CA CYS A 397 -1.50 -39.10 3.19
C CYS A 397 -2.27 -37.77 3.13
N VAL A 398 -2.76 -37.39 1.93
CA VAL A 398 -3.60 -36.21 1.74
C VAL A 398 -4.97 -36.43 2.39
N ASP A 399 -5.55 -37.62 2.23
CA ASP A 399 -6.81 -38.01 2.88
C ASP A 399 -6.66 -38.01 4.40
N GLU A 400 -5.54 -38.48 4.96
CA GLU A 400 -5.27 -38.43 6.40
C GLU A 400 -5.21 -36.99 6.93
N LEU A 401 -4.53 -36.08 6.23
CA LEU A 401 -4.50 -34.66 6.57
C LEU A 401 -5.91 -34.06 6.53
N GLU A 402 -6.69 -34.39 5.50
CA GLU A 402 -8.06 -33.91 5.39
C GLU A 402 -8.94 -34.40 6.55
N HIS A 403 -8.95 -35.70 6.85
CA HIS A 403 -9.74 -36.26 7.95
C HIS A 403 -9.33 -35.68 9.31
N LYS A 404 -8.04 -35.42 9.51
CA LYS A 404 -7.50 -34.90 10.78
C LYS A 404 -7.83 -33.42 10.99
N HIS A 405 -7.68 -32.59 9.95
CA HIS A 405 -7.78 -31.14 10.06
C HIS A 405 -9.15 -30.58 9.64
N TYR A 406 -9.90 -31.34 8.85
CA TYR A 406 -11.19 -30.95 8.27
C TYR A 406 -12.25 -32.06 8.46
N PRO A 407 -12.47 -32.59 9.68
CA PRO A 407 -13.50 -33.62 9.90
C PRO A 407 -14.92 -33.14 9.56
N ASP A 408 -15.13 -31.81 9.58
CA ASP A 408 -16.33 -31.06 9.27
C ASP A 408 -16.26 -30.42 7.86
N ALA A 409 -15.49 -30.97 6.92
CA ALA A 409 -15.29 -30.41 5.57
C ALA A 409 -16.62 -30.05 4.85
N LYS A 410 -17.66 -30.89 5.01
CA LYS A 410 -18.99 -30.61 4.45
C LYS A 410 -19.60 -29.32 5.00
N ASP A 411 -19.47 -29.09 6.30
CA ASP A 411 -19.96 -27.86 6.95
C ASP A 411 -19.05 -26.66 6.65
N LEU A 412 -17.74 -26.87 6.58
CA LEU A 412 -16.78 -25.85 6.17
C LEU A 412 -17.08 -25.33 4.75
N MET A 413 -17.50 -26.22 3.85
CA MET A 413 -17.82 -25.88 2.47
C MET A 413 -19.25 -25.38 2.27
N ARG A 414 -20.10 -25.40 3.31
CA ARG A 414 -21.43 -24.80 3.23
C ARG A 414 -21.33 -23.29 3.02
N THR A 415 -22.07 -22.80 2.04
CA THR A 415 -22.14 -21.38 1.67
C THR A 415 -23.27 -20.65 2.41
N SER A 416 -24.17 -21.41 3.03
CA SER A 416 -25.30 -20.94 3.82
C SER A 416 -25.49 -21.82 5.07
N PRO A 417 -26.16 -21.32 6.11
CA PRO A 417 -26.47 -22.11 7.29
C PRO A 417 -27.31 -23.36 6.93
N GLY A 418 -27.00 -24.50 7.56
CA GLY A 418 -27.72 -25.76 7.30
C GLY A 418 -29.23 -25.64 7.52
N TRP A 419 -29.64 -25.00 8.62
CA TRP A 419 -31.06 -24.74 8.92
C TRP A 419 -31.77 -23.94 7.82
N PHE A 420 -31.06 -23.01 7.16
CA PHE A 420 -31.65 -22.16 6.13
C PHE A 420 -31.91 -22.99 4.87
N SER A 421 -30.93 -23.82 4.47
CA SER A 421 -31.09 -24.75 3.35
C SER A 421 -32.27 -25.71 3.57
N GLU A 422 -32.37 -26.29 4.77
CA GLU A 422 -33.45 -27.23 5.13
C GLU A 422 -34.84 -26.56 5.08
N ILE A 423 -34.98 -25.35 5.60
CA ILE A 423 -36.25 -24.61 5.54
C ILE A 423 -36.60 -24.27 4.08
N ILE A 424 -35.62 -23.81 3.30
CA ILE A 424 -35.85 -23.48 1.90
C ILE A 424 -36.30 -24.72 1.11
N ASP A 425 -35.73 -25.90 1.37
CA ASP A 425 -36.14 -27.17 0.74
C ASP A 425 -37.53 -27.65 1.21
N ARG A 426 -37.93 -27.31 2.43
CA ARG A 426 -39.32 -27.50 2.87
C ARG A 426 -40.27 -26.56 2.15
N LEU A 427 -39.95 -25.27 2.06
CA LEU A 427 -40.77 -24.28 1.35
C LEU A 427 -40.94 -24.65 -0.13
N LYS A 428 -39.88 -25.13 -0.79
CA LYS A 428 -39.94 -25.74 -2.13
C LYS A 428 -41.09 -26.74 -2.26
N THR A 429 -41.10 -27.69 -1.33
CA THR A 429 -41.95 -28.87 -1.38
C THR A 429 -43.38 -28.52 -0.97
N GLU A 430 -43.54 -27.75 0.10
CA GLU A 430 -44.83 -27.40 0.68
C GLU A 430 -45.59 -26.37 -0.18
N MET A 431 -44.89 -25.49 -0.89
CA MET A 431 -45.49 -24.42 -1.71
C MET A 431 -45.49 -24.72 -3.22
N GLU A 432 -45.10 -25.93 -3.64
CA GLU A 432 -45.01 -26.35 -5.05
C GLU A 432 -44.27 -25.34 -5.96
N LEU A 433 -43.18 -24.75 -5.45
CA LEU A 433 -42.44 -23.72 -6.17
C LEU A 433 -41.62 -24.34 -7.31
N ASP A 434 -41.95 -23.99 -8.56
CA ASP A 434 -41.14 -24.38 -9.72
C ASP A 434 -39.79 -23.63 -9.69
N TRP A 435 -38.70 -24.39 -9.73
CA TRP A 435 -37.35 -23.86 -9.54
C TRP A 435 -36.59 -23.90 -10.86
N PRO A 436 -36.54 -22.78 -11.61
CA PRO A 436 -35.72 -22.74 -12.81
C PRO A 436 -34.24 -22.86 -12.43
N GLU A 437 -33.45 -23.39 -13.35
CA GLU A 437 -31.99 -23.39 -13.21
C GLU A 437 -31.51 -21.94 -12.98
N LEU A 438 -30.74 -21.73 -11.92
CA LEU A 438 -30.40 -20.40 -11.44
C LEU A 438 -29.28 -19.80 -12.29
N HIS A 439 -29.53 -18.65 -12.89
CA HIS A 439 -28.60 -17.91 -13.74
C HIS A 439 -28.62 -16.41 -13.38
N THR A 440 -27.63 -15.66 -13.85
CA THR A 440 -27.52 -14.21 -13.57
C THR A 440 -28.73 -13.40 -14.06
N GLN A 441 -29.47 -13.90 -15.05
CA GLN A 441 -30.64 -13.21 -15.62
C GLN A 441 -31.93 -13.41 -14.81
N ASN A 442 -32.08 -14.55 -14.11
CA ASN A 442 -33.31 -14.89 -13.37
C ASN A 442 -33.13 -14.85 -11.84
N VAL A 443 -31.90 -14.75 -11.33
CA VAL A 443 -31.59 -14.78 -9.89
C VAL A 443 -32.40 -13.80 -9.05
N TRP A 444 -32.67 -12.59 -9.55
CA TRP A 444 -33.48 -11.61 -8.82
C TRP A 444 -34.97 -11.96 -8.80
N GLY A 445 -35.48 -12.61 -9.84
CA GLY A 445 -36.86 -13.13 -9.84
C GLY A 445 -37.01 -14.26 -8.83
N THR A 446 -36.04 -15.18 -8.78
CA THR A 446 -35.98 -16.24 -7.76
C THR A 446 -35.83 -15.66 -6.36
N PHE A 447 -35.02 -14.62 -6.19
CA PHE A 447 -34.85 -13.92 -4.92
C PHE A 447 -36.20 -13.40 -4.40
N SER A 448 -36.94 -12.64 -5.21
CA SER A 448 -38.23 -12.07 -4.78
C SER A 448 -39.30 -13.15 -4.50
N LEU A 449 -39.29 -14.25 -5.24
CA LEU A 449 -40.20 -15.38 -4.99
C LEU A 449 -39.91 -16.05 -3.64
N LEU A 450 -38.63 -16.25 -3.31
CA LEU A 450 -38.24 -16.84 -2.03
C LEU A 450 -38.44 -15.88 -0.86
N GLU A 451 -38.20 -14.59 -1.06
CA GLU A 451 -38.51 -13.55 -0.10
C GLU A 451 -40.00 -13.59 0.29
N ALA A 452 -40.90 -13.60 -0.69
CA ALA A 452 -42.34 -13.69 -0.44
C ALA A 452 -42.74 -15.01 0.25
N ALA A 453 -42.11 -16.13 -0.11
CA ALA A 453 -42.34 -17.42 0.54
C ALA A 453 -41.89 -17.42 2.01
N ILE A 454 -40.73 -16.83 2.29
CA ILE A 454 -40.21 -16.66 3.65
C ILE A 454 -41.13 -15.75 4.48
N GLU A 455 -41.61 -14.64 3.91
CA GLU A 455 -42.54 -13.74 4.60
C GLU A 455 -43.88 -14.42 4.92
N ALA A 456 -44.41 -15.21 3.99
CA ALA A 456 -45.62 -15.99 4.20
C ALA A 456 -45.43 -17.05 5.28
N TYR A 457 -44.28 -17.75 5.28
CA TYR A 457 -43.92 -18.72 6.30
C TYR A 457 -43.80 -18.09 7.69
N ASP A 458 -43.04 -17.00 7.83
CA ASP A 458 -42.85 -16.32 9.11
C ASP A 458 -44.17 -15.76 9.65
N SER A 459 -45.03 -15.25 8.76
CA SER A 459 -46.36 -14.76 9.13
C SER A 459 -47.26 -15.90 9.62
N ALA A 460 -47.33 -17.02 8.91
CA ALA A 460 -48.09 -18.20 9.34
C ALA A 460 -47.55 -18.81 10.64
N TRP A 461 -46.23 -18.80 10.83
CA TRP A 461 -45.57 -19.26 12.06
C TRP A 461 -45.99 -18.43 13.26
N LEU A 462 -46.06 -17.10 13.11
CA LEU A 462 -46.44 -16.17 14.18
C LEU A 462 -47.95 -16.17 14.48
N GLU A 463 -48.80 -16.61 13.54
CA GLU A 463 -50.24 -16.75 13.76
C GLU A 463 -50.59 -17.92 14.70
N ASP A 464 -49.74 -18.96 14.77
CA ASP A 464 -49.92 -20.08 15.70
C ASP A 464 -49.28 -19.75 17.05
N PRO A 465 -50.07 -19.56 18.13
CA PRO A 465 -49.55 -19.17 19.44
C PRO A 465 -48.75 -20.27 20.14
N THR A 466 -48.72 -21.50 19.60
CA THR A 466 -47.89 -22.60 20.12
C THR A 466 -46.45 -22.55 19.62
N ASN A 467 -46.18 -21.78 18.56
CA ASN A 467 -44.86 -21.62 17.98
C ASN A 467 -44.03 -20.59 18.75
N ASP A 468 -42.72 -20.81 18.81
CA ASP A 468 -41.77 -19.84 19.37
C ASP A 468 -41.42 -18.76 18.32
N PRO A 469 -41.68 -17.46 18.57
CA PRO A 469 -41.31 -16.38 17.66
C PRO A 469 -39.80 -16.30 17.33
N GLU A 470 -38.93 -16.77 18.24
CA GLU A 470 -37.48 -16.81 18.03
C GLU A 470 -37.06 -17.89 17.01
N GLU A 471 -37.96 -18.79 16.65
CA GLU A 471 -37.74 -19.82 15.64
C GLU A 471 -38.10 -19.40 14.21
N THR A 472 -38.64 -18.19 14.03
CA THR A 472 -38.86 -17.60 12.70
C THR A 472 -37.55 -17.49 11.91
N ILE A 473 -37.66 -17.51 10.58
CA ILE A 473 -36.52 -17.34 9.68
C ILE A 473 -35.87 -15.97 9.93
N ALA A 474 -36.69 -14.92 10.11
CA ALA A 474 -36.21 -13.58 10.43
C ALA A 474 -35.45 -13.49 11.76
N ALA A 475 -35.92 -14.14 12.84
CA ALA A 475 -35.23 -14.14 14.12
C ALA A 475 -33.89 -14.90 14.03
N ARG A 476 -33.88 -16.08 13.41
CA ARG A 476 -32.66 -16.87 13.18
C ARG A 476 -31.65 -16.14 12.30
N ALA A 477 -32.11 -15.45 11.26
CA ALA A 477 -31.25 -14.65 10.39
C ALA A 477 -30.62 -13.46 11.14
N ARG A 478 -31.37 -12.77 12.00
CA ARG A 478 -30.84 -11.67 12.84
C ARG A 478 -29.69 -12.13 13.73
N LEU A 479 -29.85 -13.26 14.41
CA LEU A 479 -28.80 -13.82 15.27
C LEU A 479 -27.48 -14.05 14.50
N LEU A 480 -27.56 -14.58 13.28
CA LEU A 480 -26.39 -14.76 12.42
C LEU A 480 -25.78 -13.44 11.95
N TYR A 481 -26.61 -12.48 11.56
CA TYR A 481 -26.17 -11.19 11.04
C TYR A 481 -25.50 -10.32 12.12
N ASP A 482 -25.98 -10.39 13.36
CA ASP A 482 -25.36 -9.69 14.49
C ASP A 482 -23.99 -10.30 14.85
N ILE A 483 -23.82 -11.62 14.69
CA ILE A 483 -22.52 -12.29 14.85
C ILE A 483 -21.55 -11.88 13.73
N SER A 484 -22.01 -11.85 12.47
CA SER A 484 -21.18 -11.52 11.31
C SER A 484 -20.77 -10.04 11.30
N SER A 485 -21.69 -9.13 11.61
CA SER A 485 -21.44 -7.68 11.67
C SER A 485 -20.48 -7.27 12.79
N ASN A 486 -20.51 -7.96 13.94
CA ASN A 486 -19.53 -7.78 15.01
C ASN A 486 -18.12 -8.26 14.60
N THR A 487 -18.03 -9.34 13.82
CA THR A 487 -16.76 -9.88 13.30
C THR A 487 -16.15 -8.96 12.23
N ILE A 488 -16.99 -8.32 11.39
CA ILE A 488 -16.54 -7.35 10.37
C ILE A 488 -16.03 -6.04 11.01
N ARG A 489 -16.66 -5.57 12.10
CA ARG A 489 -16.23 -4.35 12.82
C ARG A 489 -14.88 -4.50 13.54
N SER A 490 -14.46 -5.73 13.87
CA SER A 490 -13.17 -6.01 14.53
C SER A 490 -11.96 -6.10 13.57
N SER A 491 -12.14 -5.84 12.28
CA SER A 491 -11.03 -5.83 11.30
C SER A 491 -10.55 -4.40 11.02
N PRO A 492 -9.52 -3.87 11.71
CA PRO A 492 -8.96 -2.59 11.33
C PRO A 492 -8.31 -2.73 9.95
N SER A 493 -8.72 -1.89 9.01
CA SER A 493 -7.95 -1.67 7.79
C SER A 493 -6.52 -1.29 8.17
N PRO A 494 -5.46 -1.85 7.57
CA PRO A 494 -4.10 -1.38 7.83
C PRO A 494 -3.97 0.01 7.22
N SER A 495 -4.24 1.03 8.02
CA SER A 495 -3.74 2.37 7.78
C SER A 495 -2.22 2.30 7.84
N SER A 496 -1.58 2.67 6.73
CA SER A 496 -0.13 2.80 6.62
C SER A 496 0.43 3.52 7.86
N PRO A 497 1.38 2.93 8.60
CA PRO A 497 1.98 3.63 9.72
C PRO A 497 2.80 4.81 9.20
N ASN A 498 2.37 6.02 9.57
CA ASN A 498 3.20 7.21 9.51
C ASN A 498 4.39 7.01 10.45
N ILE A 499 5.54 6.68 9.87
CA ILE A 499 6.82 6.68 10.57
C ILE A 499 7.21 8.15 10.79
N HIS A 500 6.87 8.69 11.96
CA HIS A 500 7.60 9.80 12.55
C HIS A 500 8.59 9.25 13.58
N SER A 501 9.83 9.11 13.12
CA SER A 501 11.02 8.88 13.93
C SER A 501 11.45 10.18 14.63
N SER A 502 11.68 10.13 15.94
CA SER A 502 12.65 10.93 16.72
C SER A 502 12.65 10.44 18.18
N PRO A 503 13.72 10.64 18.98
CA PRO A 503 14.86 9.73 19.05
C PRO A 503 15.03 9.14 20.46
N ALA A 504 15.97 8.20 20.58
CA ALA A 504 16.40 7.58 21.82
C ALA A 504 16.86 8.60 22.88
N SER A 505 16.52 8.31 24.13
CA SER A 505 17.28 8.62 25.34
C SER A 505 17.80 7.32 25.92
#